data_AF-A0A2V9WQ66-F1
#
_entry.id   AF-A0A2V9WQ66-F1
#
_cell.length_a   1.000
_cell.length_b   1.000
_cell.length_c   1.000
_cell.angle_alpha   90.00
_cell.angle_beta   90.00
_cell.angle_gamma   90.00
#
_symmetry.space_group_name_H-M   'P 1'
#
loop_
_entity.id
_entity.type
_entity.pdbx_description
1 polymer ?
#
loop_
_entity_poly.entity_id
_entity_poly.type
_entity_poly.pdbx_seq_one_letter_code
_entity_poly.pdbx_strand_id
1 'polypeptide(L)'
;MSSDTIPYYFVGDGSVKNVASGKASPLLGLANWLPAKRSLISTGRWFSTTLLAIMVATTVALAADDHNPLAGDPKAAKAGEYEFRINCALCHGLGARGGGRGPDLTRAQKKHATSDAVMFQIINSGIPGTAMPANGTNGQGVGMTDQEIWELITYIRSVEVKAPAKPIGDATHGKELFYGDANCSLCHMISGKGGRLGPELTSVGGNRTVEAILDSVRNPSRRLAWGLTEPTKEFAQEYETVTVVTVNGKEIKGVILNEDHFSVQMMDTNEQIYLLEKDKLRSFQKSRESMMPKYDAAVLNDKDLGDVVAYLINVGGK
;
A
#
# COMPACT_ATOMS: atom_id res chain seq x y z
N MET A 1 50.10 11.19 -18.73
CA MET A 1 49.30 10.56 -19.81
C MET A 1 47.84 10.89 -19.52
N SER A 2 47.04 11.18 -20.57
CA SER A 2 45.60 11.57 -20.58
C SER A 2 44.86 11.48 -19.23
N SER A 3 44.27 12.54 -18.66
CA SER A 3 43.31 13.51 -19.22
C SER A 3 42.12 12.87 -19.94
N ASP A 4 40.95 12.90 -19.31
CA ASP A 4 39.74 13.45 -19.93
C ASP A 4 38.74 13.89 -18.85
N THR A 5 38.38 15.18 -18.90
CA THR A 5 37.34 15.81 -18.09
C THR A 5 36.52 16.68 -19.04
N ILE A 6 35.26 16.34 -19.28
CA ILE A 6 34.39 17.09 -20.19
C ILE A 6 33.39 17.93 -19.37
N PRO A 7 33.34 19.27 -19.56
CA PRO A 7 32.50 20.17 -18.78
C PRO A 7 31.11 20.40 -19.40
N TYR A 8 30.20 20.90 -18.57
CA TYR A 8 28.90 21.45 -18.99
C TYR A 8 29.09 22.77 -19.77
N TYR A 9 28.25 22.99 -20.80
CA TYR A 9 28.11 24.30 -21.45
C TYR A 9 26.64 24.68 -21.63
N PHE A 10 26.32 25.93 -21.27
CA PHE A 10 25.12 26.65 -21.67
C PHE A 10 25.30 27.23 -23.08
N VAL A 11 24.24 27.20 -23.90
CA VAL A 11 24.00 28.19 -24.97
C VAL A 11 22.50 28.49 -25.00
N GLY A 12 22.13 29.76 -25.16
CA GLY A 12 20.76 30.20 -25.36
C GLY A 12 20.66 31.29 -26.44
N ASP A 13 19.50 31.35 -27.09
CA ASP A 13 19.02 32.34 -28.07
C ASP A 13 17.49 32.06 -28.13
N GLY A 14 16.58 32.98 -27.81
CA GLY A 14 16.01 33.96 -28.73
C GLY A 14 15.14 33.30 -29.83
N SER A 15 13.99 33.82 -30.24
CA SER A 15 13.37 35.12 -30.01
C SER A 15 11.84 35.07 -30.22
N VAL A 16 11.12 36.11 -29.78
CA VAL A 16 9.66 36.24 -29.86
C VAL A 16 9.22 37.04 -31.09
N LYS A 17 8.11 36.67 -31.76
CA LYS A 17 7.03 37.62 -32.20
C LYS A 17 5.82 36.99 -32.91
N ASN A 18 4.63 37.36 -32.43
CA ASN A 18 3.38 37.43 -33.21
C ASN A 18 3.41 38.63 -34.18
N VAL A 19 2.72 38.55 -35.33
CA VAL A 19 1.90 39.63 -35.95
C VAL A 19 0.82 38.99 -36.85
N ALA A 20 -0.34 39.64 -36.98
CA ALA A 20 -1.51 39.17 -37.73
C ALA A 20 -1.83 40.01 -38.98
N SER A 21 -2.80 39.50 -39.77
CA SER A 21 -3.72 40.22 -40.67
C SER A 21 -3.24 40.72 -42.05
N GLY A 22 -4.14 40.64 -43.04
CA GLY A 22 -4.01 41.23 -44.38
C GLY A 22 -5.09 40.72 -45.35
N LYS A 23 -6.05 41.58 -45.75
CA LYS A 23 -7.12 41.28 -46.72
C LYS A 23 -6.75 41.80 -48.13
N ALA A 24 -7.22 41.14 -49.20
CA ALA A 24 -7.76 41.81 -50.39
C ALA A 24 -8.47 40.83 -51.36
N SER A 25 -9.53 41.32 -52.02
CA SER A 25 -10.19 40.76 -53.23
C SER A 25 -9.92 41.77 -54.40
N PRO A 26 -10.62 41.85 -55.58
CA PRO A 26 -11.85 41.18 -56.05
C PRO A 26 -11.91 40.86 -57.59
N LEU A 27 -13.14 40.63 -58.13
CA LEU A 27 -13.59 40.71 -59.56
C LEU A 27 -13.24 39.50 -60.48
N LEU A 28 -14.08 38.93 -61.37
CA LEU A 28 -15.51 39.05 -61.77
C LEU A 28 -16.10 37.61 -61.98
N GLY A 29 -17.38 37.31 -62.25
CA GLY A 29 -18.64 38.10 -62.29
C GLY A 29 -19.58 37.73 -63.47
N LEU A 30 -20.90 37.53 -63.20
CA LEU A 30 -22.04 37.33 -64.15
C LEU A 30 -22.08 35.95 -64.89
N ALA A 31 -23.23 35.29 -65.16
CA ALA A 31 -24.66 35.59 -64.95
C ALA A 31 -25.51 34.30 -64.75
N ASN A 32 -26.80 34.48 -64.39
CA ASN A 32 -27.84 33.44 -64.27
C ASN A 32 -28.02 32.58 -65.55
N TRP A 33 -28.61 31.39 -65.41
CA TRP A 33 -29.73 30.91 -66.23
C TRP A 33 -30.49 29.76 -65.52
N LEU A 34 -31.82 29.84 -65.49
CA LEU A 34 -32.79 28.81 -65.09
C LEU A 34 -33.90 28.86 -66.15
N PRO A 35 -34.48 27.74 -66.59
CA PRO A 35 -35.77 27.36 -65.96
C PRO A 35 -36.19 25.87 -65.98
N ALA A 36 -37.20 25.61 -65.14
CA ALA A 36 -38.34 24.71 -65.35
C ALA A 36 -38.20 23.16 -65.46
N LYS A 37 -38.69 22.52 -64.37
CA LYS A 37 -39.65 21.39 -64.33
C LYS A 37 -39.54 20.24 -65.36
N ARG A 38 -39.35 19.03 -64.82
CA ARG A 38 -40.20 17.87 -65.18
C ARG A 38 -40.38 16.91 -64.00
N SER A 39 -41.60 16.42 -63.81
CA SER A 39 -41.99 15.41 -62.81
C SER A 39 -42.13 14.06 -63.49
N LEU A 40 -41.48 13.02 -62.96
CA LEU A 40 -41.67 11.61 -63.36
C LEU A 40 -41.53 10.66 -62.16
N ILE A 41 -42.67 10.42 -61.50
CA ILE A 41 -43.24 9.10 -61.18
C ILE A 41 -42.26 7.94 -60.85
N SER A 42 -42.28 7.59 -59.55
CA SER A 42 -42.36 6.24 -58.94
C SER A 42 -41.16 5.26 -58.82
N THR A 43 -41.32 4.40 -57.79
CA THR A 43 -40.58 3.17 -57.44
C THR A 43 -39.14 3.30 -56.93
N GLY A 44 -38.77 2.43 -55.96
CA GLY A 44 -37.41 2.39 -55.36
C GLY A 44 -37.31 2.47 -53.83
N ARG A 45 -38.43 2.47 -53.08
CA ARG A 45 -38.43 2.72 -51.61
C ARG A 45 -38.09 1.49 -50.74
N TRP A 46 -37.06 0.71 -51.10
CA TRP A 46 -36.74 -0.60 -50.48
C TRP A 46 -35.23 -0.91 -50.30
N PHE A 47 -34.35 0.09 -50.11
CA PHE A 47 -32.91 -0.16 -49.87
C PHE A 47 -32.25 0.79 -48.83
N SER A 48 -32.97 1.21 -47.78
CA SER A 48 -32.42 2.16 -46.79
C SER A 48 -32.88 1.94 -45.34
N THR A 49 -32.99 0.68 -44.92
CA THR A 49 -33.31 0.32 -43.51
C THR A 49 -32.37 -0.73 -42.92
N THR A 50 -31.72 -1.58 -43.72
CA THR A 50 -30.79 -2.62 -43.26
C THR A 50 -29.45 -2.09 -42.76
N LEU A 51 -28.96 -0.95 -43.26
CA LEU A 51 -27.68 -0.36 -42.83
C LEU A 51 -27.75 0.39 -41.50
N LEU A 52 -28.93 0.89 -41.10
CA LEU A 52 -29.11 1.58 -39.82
C LEU A 52 -29.32 0.60 -38.65
N ALA A 53 -29.90 -0.58 -38.91
CA ALA A 53 -30.08 -1.64 -37.91
C ALA A 53 -28.75 -2.28 -37.47
N ILE A 54 -27.74 -2.32 -38.34
CA ILE A 54 -26.42 -2.90 -38.03
C ILE A 54 -25.56 -1.94 -37.17
N MET A 55 -25.73 -0.62 -37.30
CA MET A 55 -25.03 0.37 -36.46
C MET A 55 -25.63 0.57 -35.06
N VAL A 56 -26.86 0.09 -34.80
CA VAL A 56 -27.51 0.21 -33.47
C VAL A 56 -27.28 -1.05 -32.61
N ALA A 57 -26.79 -2.14 -33.19
CA ALA A 57 -26.55 -3.40 -32.48
C ALA A 57 -25.13 -3.55 -31.87
N THR A 58 -24.20 -2.65 -32.17
CA THR A 58 -22.79 -2.74 -31.74
C THR A 58 -22.41 -1.78 -30.60
N THR A 59 -23.39 -1.12 -29.98
CA THR A 59 -23.23 -0.48 -28.66
C THR A 59 -23.81 -1.35 -27.54
N VAL A 60 -23.60 -2.67 -27.62
CA VAL A 60 -23.49 -3.45 -26.37
C VAL A 60 -22.23 -2.92 -25.70
N ALA A 61 -22.42 -2.20 -24.59
CA ALA A 61 -21.30 -1.68 -23.85
C ALA A 61 -20.37 -2.84 -23.47
N LEU A 62 -19.09 -2.70 -23.81
CA LEU A 62 -18.02 -3.38 -23.08
C LEU A 62 -18.00 -2.79 -21.66
N ALA A 63 -19.00 -3.17 -20.85
CA ALA A 63 -18.75 -3.36 -19.44
C ALA A 63 -17.63 -4.39 -19.39
N ALA A 64 -16.44 -3.97 -18.96
CA ALA A 64 -15.38 -4.91 -18.65
C ALA A 64 -15.97 -5.93 -17.67
N ASP A 65 -15.82 -7.22 -17.98
CA ASP A 65 -16.37 -8.26 -17.12
C ASP A 65 -15.65 -8.16 -15.77
N ASP A 66 -16.36 -7.70 -14.73
CA ASP A 66 -15.78 -7.42 -13.41
C ASP A 66 -15.32 -8.71 -12.69
N HIS A 67 -15.57 -9.86 -13.33
CA HIS A 67 -15.35 -11.20 -12.84
C HIS A 67 -13.99 -11.76 -13.30
N ASN A 68 -13.21 -12.27 -12.35
CA ASN A 68 -11.97 -12.99 -12.61
C ASN A 68 -12.25 -14.25 -13.49
N PRO A 69 -11.66 -14.38 -14.69
CA PRO A 69 -11.91 -15.51 -15.60
C PRO A 69 -11.36 -16.84 -15.08
N LEU A 70 -10.49 -16.82 -14.07
CA LEU A 70 -9.86 -17.98 -13.44
C LEU A 70 -10.44 -18.31 -12.06
N ALA A 71 -11.53 -17.62 -11.65
CA ALA A 71 -12.11 -17.73 -10.32
C ALA A 71 -12.44 -19.19 -9.95
N GLY A 72 -11.83 -19.66 -8.85
CA GLY A 72 -12.06 -21.00 -8.30
C GLY A 72 -11.25 -22.13 -8.93
N ASP A 73 -10.41 -21.89 -9.96
CA ASP A 73 -9.51 -22.91 -10.49
C ASP A 73 -8.32 -23.16 -9.53
N PRO A 74 -8.16 -24.38 -8.97
CA PRO A 74 -7.03 -24.71 -8.10
C PRO A 74 -5.67 -24.64 -8.81
N LYS A 75 -5.62 -24.80 -10.14
CA LYS A 75 -4.36 -24.68 -10.91
C LYS A 75 -3.93 -23.22 -11.04
N ALA A 76 -4.85 -22.34 -11.41
CA ALA A 76 -4.63 -20.89 -11.41
C ALA A 76 -4.25 -20.38 -10.01
N ALA A 77 -4.95 -20.83 -8.96
CA ALA A 77 -4.58 -20.51 -7.57
C ALA A 77 -3.17 -21.00 -7.22
N LYS A 78 -2.74 -22.16 -7.74
CA LYS A 78 -1.40 -22.70 -7.50
C LYS A 78 -0.31 -21.95 -8.27
N ALA A 79 -0.58 -21.53 -9.50
CA ALA A 79 0.32 -20.67 -10.27
C ALA A 79 0.48 -19.30 -9.60
N GLY A 80 -0.64 -18.67 -9.22
CA GLY A 80 -0.67 -17.43 -8.47
C GLY A 80 0.06 -17.48 -7.12
N GLU A 81 0.11 -18.64 -6.43
CA GLU A 81 0.93 -18.80 -5.22
C GLU A 81 2.43 -18.59 -5.51
N TYR A 82 2.94 -19.10 -6.65
CA TYR A 82 4.35 -18.93 -7.02
C TYR A 82 4.65 -17.46 -7.33
N GLU A 83 3.83 -16.82 -8.15
CA GLU A 83 3.97 -15.38 -8.45
C GLU A 83 3.87 -14.51 -7.20
N PHE A 84 2.94 -14.85 -6.29
CA PHE A 84 2.75 -14.13 -5.05
C PHE A 84 4.00 -14.19 -4.17
N ARG A 85 4.63 -15.37 -4.09
CA ARG A 85 5.85 -15.59 -3.29
C ARG A 85 7.08 -14.87 -3.84
N ILE A 86 7.14 -14.63 -5.14
CA ILE A 86 8.24 -13.91 -5.81
C ILE A 86 8.01 -12.38 -5.72
N ASN A 87 6.79 -11.92 -6.02
CA ASN A 87 6.52 -10.50 -6.27
C ASN A 87 5.86 -9.76 -5.10
N CYS A 88 5.05 -10.44 -4.27
CA CYS A 88 4.19 -9.80 -3.27
C CYS A 88 4.58 -10.10 -1.81
N ALA A 89 5.17 -11.27 -1.55
CA ALA A 89 5.42 -11.78 -0.20
C ALA A 89 6.40 -10.95 0.66
N LEU A 90 7.27 -10.14 0.04
CA LEU A 90 8.14 -9.19 0.76
C LEU A 90 7.34 -8.17 1.58
N CYS A 91 6.20 -7.70 1.03
CA CYS A 91 5.32 -6.75 1.71
C CYS A 91 4.19 -7.46 2.44
N HIS A 92 3.54 -8.43 1.78
CA HIS A 92 2.30 -9.06 2.24
C HIS A 92 2.50 -10.43 2.95
N GLY A 93 3.75 -10.84 3.21
CA GLY A 93 4.11 -12.09 3.88
C GLY A 93 3.89 -13.35 3.01
N LEU A 94 4.65 -14.43 3.24
CA LEU A 94 4.67 -15.62 2.37
C LEU A 94 3.33 -16.32 2.09
N GLY A 95 2.33 -16.14 2.95
CA GLY A 95 0.99 -16.70 2.79
C GLY A 95 -0.10 -15.63 2.84
N ALA A 96 0.18 -14.45 2.27
CA ALA A 96 -0.71 -13.29 2.16
C ALA A 96 -1.21 -12.64 3.47
N ARG A 97 -0.69 -13.09 4.63
CA ARG A 97 -1.09 -12.69 5.99
C ARG A 97 -0.59 -11.30 6.45
N GLY A 98 0.04 -10.54 5.57
CA GLY A 98 0.56 -9.20 5.84
C GLY A 98 1.70 -9.17 6.86
N GLY A 99 1.91 -7.98 7.44
CA GLY A 99 2.76 -7.80 8.61
C GLY A 99 4.26 -7.61 8.34
N GLY A 100 4.65 -7.40 7.10
CA GLY A 100 5.90 -6.72 6.77
C GLY A 100 5.62 -5.24 6.53
N ARG A 101 5.63 -4.88 5.24
CA ARG A 101 5.37 -3.53 4.72
C ARG A 101 3.95 -3.33 4.17
N GLY A 102 3.21 -4.42 3.93
CA GLY A 102 1.86 -4.42 3.35
C GLY A 102 0.81 -5.09 4.25
N PRO A 103 -0.49 -4.83 3.97
CA PRO A 103 -1.61 -5.36 4.74
C PRO A 103 -1.83 -6.87 4.56
N ASP A 104 -2.66 -7.41 5.45
CA ASP A 104 -3.16 -8.78 5.42
C ASP A 104 -4.24 -8.95 4.34
N LEU A 105 -3.88 -9.61 3.24
CA LEU A 105 -4.75 -9.84 2.08
C LEU A 105 -5.64 -11.08 2.25
N THR A 106 -5.41 -11.91 3.28
CA THR A 106 -6.31 -13.04 3.60
C THR A 106 -7.68 -12.57 4.09
N ARG A 107 -7.83 -11.31 4.49
CA ARG A 107 -9.11 -10.76 4.93
C ARG A 107 -10.06 -10.55 3.75
N ALA A 108 -11.31 -10.99 3.90
CA ALA A 108 -12.36 -10.77 2.90
C ALA A 108 -12.64 -9.28 2.64
N GLN A 109 -12.62 -8.45 3.70
CA GLN A 109 -12.74 -6.99 3.58
C GLN A 109 -11.35 -6.38 3.38
N LYS A 110 -11.15 -5.72 2.24
CA LYS A 110 -9.89 -5.09 1.82
C LYS A 110 -10.13 -3.59 1.59
N LYS A 111 -9.36 -2.71 2.26
CA LYS A 111 -9.61 -1.25 2.28
C LYS A 111 -9.72 -0.59 0.90
N HIS A 112 -8.98 -1.11 -0.09
CA HIS A 112 -8.93 -0.55 -1.44
C HIS A 112 -9.58 -1.42 -2.52
N ALA A 113 -9.86 -2.71 -2.26
CA ALA A 113 -10.30 -3.67 -3.28
C ALA A 113 -11.72 -4.19 -2.98
N THR A 114 -12.71 -3.65 -3.70
CA THR A 114 -14.14 -4.01 -3.56
C THR A 114 -14.58 -5.13 -4.51
N SER A 115 -13.88 -5.35 -5.62
CA SER A 115 -14.12 -6.42 -6.60
C SER A 115 -12.79 -7.01 -7.10
N ASP A 116 -12.87 -8.11 -7.85
CA ASP A 116 -11.70 -8.73 -8.47
C ASP A 116 -11.10 -7.83 -9.57
N ALA A 117 -11.92 -7.15 -10.38
CA ALA A 117 -11.43 -6.14 -11.32
C ALA A 117 -10.76 -4.93 -10.64
N VAL A 118 -11.24 -4.47 -9.48
CA VAL A 118 -10.52 -3.44 -8.70
C VAL A 118 -9.19 -3.98 -8.16
N MET A 119 -9.15 -5.26 -7.76
CA MET A 119 -7.89 -5.90 -7.35
C MET A 119 -6.90 -6.01 -8.52
N PHE A 120 -7.38 -6.31 -9.73
CA PHE A 120 -6.58 -6.31 -10.95
C PHE A 120 -5.98 -4.92 -11.23
N GLN A 121 -6.80 -3.87 -11.17
CA GLN A 121 -6.31 -2.50 -11.39
C GLN A 121 -5.29 -2.06 -10.33
N ILE A 122 -5.46 -2.49 -9.07
CA ILE A 122 -4.52 -2.24 -7.98
C ILE A 122 -3.19 -2.98 -8.18
N ILE A 123 -3.22 -4.24 -8.63
CA ILE A 123 -1.99 -5.01 -8.90
C ILE A 123 -1.27 -4.43 -10.13
N ASN A 124 -2.02 -4.04 -11.16
CA ASN A 124 -1.46 -3.50 -12.40
C ASN A 124 -0.89 -2.08 -12.23
N SER A 125 -1.66 -1.18 -11.61
CA SER A 125 -1.34 0.26 -11.53
C SER A 125 -0.77 0.72 -10.18
N GLY A 126 -0.70 -0.17 -9.19
CA GLY A 126 -0.34 0.18 -7.81
C GLY A 126 -1.45 0.97 -7.09
N ILE A 127 -1.14 1.50 -5.90
CA ILE A 127 -2.04 2.41 -5.18
C ILE A 127 -1.34 3.77 -5.00
N PRO A 128 -1.81 4.83 -5.70
CA PRO A 128 -1.23 6.17 -5.61
C PRO A 128 -1.12 6.68 -4.17
N GLY A 129 0.03 7.27 -3.83
CA GLY A 129 0.30 7.77 -2.48
C GLY A 129 0.65 6.70 -1.44
N THR A 130 0.89 5.45 -1.85
CA THR A 130 1.33 4.35 -0.97
C THR A 130 2.64 3.73 -1.46
N ALA A 131 3.20 2.81 -0.67
CA ALA A 131 4.35 1.99 -1.05
C ALA A 131 3.98 0.76 -1.92
N MET A 132 2.71 0.60 -2.34
CA MET A 132 2.31 -0.50 -3.23
C MET A 132 2.63 -0.13 -4.69
N PRO A 133 3.64 -0.76 -5.32
CA PRO A 133 4.13 -0.37 -6.64
C PRO A 133 3.15 -0.75 -7.75
N ALA A 134 3.29 -0.10 -8.90
CA ALA A 134 2.67 -0.57 -10.14
C ALA A 134 3.43 -1.80 -10.68
N ASN A 135 2.74 -2.63 -11.44
CA ASN A 135 3.31 -3.80 -12.09
C ASN A 135 4.51 -3.41 -12.98
N GLY A 136 5.58 -4.20 -12.92
CA GLY A 136 6.83 -3.96 -13.67
C GLY A 136 7.72 -2.83 -13.15
N THR A 137 7.36 -2.11 -12.07
CA THR A 137 8.17 -0.99 -11.54
C THR A 137 9.17 -1.38 -10.44
N ASN A 138 9.06 -2.59 -9.92
CA ASN A 138 9.78 -3.13 -8.77
C ASN A 138 11.11 -3.85 -9.10
N GLY A 139 11.62 -3.68 -10.33
CA GLY A 139 12.93 -4.15 -10.76
C GLY A 139 12.97 -5.58 -11.32
N GLN A 140 11.86 -6.32 -11.32
CA GLN A 140 11.78 -7.69 -11.86
C GLN A 140 11.69 -7.80 -13.40
N GLY A 141 11.78 -6.71 -14.16
CA GLY A 141 11.76 -6.73 -15.63
C GLY A 141 10.46 -6.17 -16.22
N VAL A 142 9.83 -6.92 -17.14
CA VAL A 142 8.67 -6.43 -17.93
C VAL A 142 7.34 -6.36 -17.17
N GLY A 143 7.30 -6.85 -15.93
CA GLY A 143 6.06 -7.02 -15.16
C GLY A 143 5.31 -8.30 -15.51
N MET A 144 4.22 -8.52 -14.79
CA MET A 144 3.29 -9.64 -14.92
C MET A 144 2.30 -9.37 -16.07
N THR A 145 1.87 -10.42 -16.74
CA THR A 145 0.78 -10.42 -17.73
C THR A 145 -0.59 -10.37 -17.05
N ASP A 146 -1.62 -9.99 -17.80
CA ASP A 146 -3.02 -10.03 -17.34
C ASP A 146 -3.40 -11.41 -16.77
N GLN A 147 -2.92 -12.50 -17.38
CA GLN A 147 -3.18 -13.85 -16.89
C GLN A 147 -2.54 -14.08 -15.51
N GLU A 148 -1.26 -13.74 -15.33
CA GLU A 148 -0.56 -13.89 -14.05
C GLU A 148 -1.21 -13.03 -12.94
N ILE A 149 -1.75 -11.85 -13.28
CA ILE A 149 -2.54 -11.03 -12.35
C ILE A 149 -3.86 -11.73 -11.97
N TRP A 150 -4.56 -12.36 -12.91
CA TRP A 150 -5.77 -13.14 -12.59
C TRP A 150 -5.46 -14.41 -11.78
N GLU A 151 -4.34 -15.08 -12.03
CA GLU A 151 -3.85 -16.21 -11.23
C GLU A 151 -3.54 -15.76 -9.79
N LEU A 152 -2.87 -14.61 -9.62
CA LEU A 152 -2.64 -13.96 -8.32
C LEU A 152 -3.93 -13.64 -7.56
N ILE A 153 -4.93 -13.06 -8.22
CA ILE A 153 -6.24 -12.76 -7.61
C ILE A 153 -6.92 -14.07 -7.18
N THR A 154 -6.85 -15.10 -8.02
CA THR A 154 -7.37 -16.44 -7.72
C THR A 154 -6.68 -17.04 -6.49
N TYR A 155 -5.36 -16.90 -6.37
CA TYR A 155 -4.61 -17.28 -5.17
C TYR A 155 -5.09 -16.50 -3.93
N ILE A 156 -5.16 -15.17 -4.00
CA ILE A 156 -5.59 -14.30 -2.88
C ILE A 156 -7.00 -14.70 -2.40
N ARG A 157 -7.92 -15.00 -3.32
CA ARG A 157 -9.26 -15.51 -2.99
C ARG A 157 -9.22 -16.93 -2.40
N SER A 158 -8.32 -17.80 -2.85
CA SER A 158 -8.17 -19.16 -2.31
C SER A 158 -7.69 -19.20 -0.84
N VAL A 159 -6.89 -18.21 -0.42
CA VAL A 159 -6.39 -18.07 0.96
C VAL A 159 -7.25 -17.11 1.80
N GLU A 160 -8.40 -16.67 1.27
CA GLU A 160 -9.27 -15.70 1.93
C GLU A 160 -10.01 -16.34 3.11
N VAL A 161 -9.73 -15.84 4.31
CA VAL A 161 -10.47 -16.16 5.52
C VAL A 161 -11.68 -15.24 5.65
N LYS A 162 -12.86 -15.84 5.81
CA LYS A 162 -14.06 -15.10 6.19
C LYS A 162 -13.83 -14.48 7.56
N ALA A 163 -14.24 -13.21 7.71
CA ALA A 163 -14.23 -12.55 9.02
C ALA A 163 -15.04 -13.39 10.03
N PRO A 164 -14.59 -13.53 11.29
CA PRO A 164 -15.31 -14.30 12.29
C PRO A 164 -16.72 -13.75 12.46
N ALA A 165 -17.73 -14.63 12.45
CA ALA A 165 -19.14 -14.25 12.51
C ALA A 165 -19.57 -13.57 13.83
N LYS A 166 -18.67 -13.53 14.82
CA LYS A 166 -18.84 -12.84 16.10
C LYS A 166 -17.68 -11.86 16.29
N PRO A 167 -17.93 -10.61 16.77
CA PRO A 167 -16.87 -9.72 17.23
C PRO A 167 -15.96 -10.41 18.26
N ILE A 168 -14.66 -10.15 18.15
CA ILE A 168 -13.62 -10.78 18.99
C ILE A 168 -13.69 -10.30 20.45
N GLY A 169 -14.27 -9.12 20.66
CA GLY A 169 -14.53 -8.49 21.95
C GLY A 169 -15.34 -7.22 21.78
N ASP A 170 -15.53 -6.47 22.88
CA ASP A 170 -16.14 -5.15 22.90
C ASP A 170 -15.10 -4.05 22.61
N ALA A 171 -15.22 -3.40 21.47
CA ALA A 171 -14.34 -2.31 21.05
C ALA A 171 -14.47 -1.02 21.90
N THR A 172 -15.53 -0.90 22.71
CA THR A 172 -15.72 0.22 23.65
C THR A 172 -14.87 -0.02 24.89
N HIS A 173 -15.04 -1.17 25.54
CA HIS A 173 -14.22 -1.59 26.68
C HIS A 173 -12.73 -1.70 26.30
N GLY A 174 -12.43 -2.20 25.10
CA GLY A 174 -11.07 -2.24 24.57
C GLY A 174 -10.40 -0.87 24.42
N LYS A 175 -11.18 0.17 24.14
CA LYS A 175 -10.69 1.56 24.12
C LYS A 175 -10.43 2.08 25.53
N GLU A 176 -11.31 1.77 26.48
CA GLU A 176 -11.16 2.16 27.88
C GLU A 176 -9.89 1.54 28.48
N LEU A 177 -9.65 0.25 28.23
CA LEU A 177 -8.42 -0.45 28.58
C LEU A 177 -7.18 0.19 27.92
N PHE A 178 -7.24 0.47 26.61
CA PHE A 178 -6.11 1.02 25.85
C PHE A 178 -5.62 2.37 26.41
N TYR A 179 -6.54 3.24 26.83
CA TYR A 179 -6.26 4.58 27.41
C TYR A 179 -6.29 4.61 28.95
N GLY A 180 -6.52 3.47 29.60
CA GLY A 180 -6.70 3.32 31.04
C GLY A 180 -5.79 2.23 31.60
N ASP A 181 -6.37 1.21 32.24
CA ASP A 181 -5.62 0.26 33.08
C ASP A 181 -4.60 -0.61 32.32
N ALA A 182 -4.85 -0.94 31.04
CA ALA A 182 -3.86 -1.64 30.22
C ALA A 182 -2.74 -0.68 29.71
N ASN A 183 -2.96 0.63 29.82
CA ASN A 183 -2.03 1.74 29.60
C ASN A 183 -1.24 1.67 28.27
N CYS A 184 -1.83 1.06 27.24
CA CYS A 184 -1.20 0.89 25.94
C CYS A 184 -0.87 2.24 25.30
N SER A 185 -1.71 3.25 25.54
CA SER A 185 -1.53 4.61 25.05
C SER A 185 -0.33 5.35 25.64
N LEU A 186 0.33 4.85 26.70
CA LEU A 186 1.58 5.44 27.21
C LEU A 186 2.70 5.37 26.17
N CYS A 187 2.77 4.26 25.43
CA CYS A 187 3.80 4.04 24.43
C CYS A 187 3.28 4.15 23.00
N HIS A 188 2.03 3.74 22.75
CA HIS A 188 1.47 3.65 21.40
C HIS A 188 0.51 4.80 21.09
N MET A 189 0.62 5.33 19.87
CA MET A 189 -0.28 6.32 19.32
C MET A 189 -1.39 5.67 18.49
N ILE A 190 -2.61 6.21 18.61
CA ILE A 190 -3.72 5.99 17.68
C ILE A 190 -4.27 7.35 17.25
N SER A 191 -4.21 7.63 15.95
CA SER A 191 -4.82 8.79 15.28
C SER A 191 -4.39 10.12 15.92
N GLY A 192 -3.09 10.25 16.18
CA GLY A 192 -2.49 11.41 16.82
C GLY A 192 -2.58 11.46 18.35
N LYS A 193 -3.11 10.41 19.01
CA LYS A 193 -3.31 10.36 20.48
C LYS A 193 -2.61 9.18 21.13
N GLY A 194 -1.82 9.46 22.16
CA GLY A 194 -0.98 8.48 22.85
C GLY A 194 0.51 8.82 22.70
N GLY A 195 1.37 7.93 23.19
CA GLY A 195 2.82 8.10 23.16
C GLY A 195 3.46 7.79 21.81
N ARG A 196 4.70 8.24 21.64
CA ARG A 196 5.53 8.04 20.43
C ARG A 196 6.69 7.04 20.61
N LEU A 197 6.77 6.37 21.77
CA LEU A 197 7.84 5.41 22.08
C LEU A 197 7.67 4.07 21.34
N GLY A 198 6.43 3.67 21.08
CA GLY A 198 6.07 2.47 20.32
C GLY A 198 5.41 2.80 18.97
N PRO A 199 5.29 1.82 18.07
CA PRO A 199 4.64 1.99 16.78
C PRO A 199 3.24 2.61 16.85
N GLU A 200 2.91 3.41 15.85
CA GLU A 200 1.54 3.91 15.61
C GLU A 200 0.61 2.75 15.22
N LEU A 201 -0.58 2.69 15.82
CA LEU A 201 -1.49 1.55 15.74
C LEU A 201 -2.81 1.81 15.00
N THR A 202 -3.04 3.00 14.42
CA THR A 202 -4.31 3.32 13.73
C THR A 202 -4.66 2.26 12.70
N SER A 203 -3.71 1.86 11.85
CA SER A 203 -3.93 0.88 10.77
C SER A 203 -3.66 -0.57 11.16
N VAL A 204 -3.24 -0.86 12.41
CA VAL A 204 -2.74 -2.19 12.79
C VAL A 204 -3.79 -3.29 12.60
N GLY A 205 -5.06 -2.97 12.86
CA GLY A 205 -6.19 -3.90 12.74
C GLY A 205 -6.52 -4.34 11.32
N GLY A 206 -6.08 -3.58 10.30
CA GLY A 206 -6.12 -3.98 8.89
C GLY A 206 -4.79 -4.55 8.37
N ASN A 207 -3.67 -4.14 8.98
CA ASN A 207 -2.32 -4.50 8.52
C ASN A 207 -1.77 -5.82 9.10
N ARG A 208 -2.38 -6.35 10.17
CA ARG A 208 -1.93 -7.56 10.89
C ARG A 208 -3.10 -8.53 11.07
N THR A 209 -2.82 -9.84 11.11
CA THR A 209 -3.82 -10.82 11.55
C THR A 209 -4.18 -10.64 13.04
N VAL A 210 -5.25 -11.27 13.51
CA VAL A 210 -5.67 -11.23 14.92
C VAL A 210 -4.62 -11.88 15.82
N GLU A 211 -4.18 -13.08 15.43
CA GLU A 211 -3.17 -13.88 16.12
C GLU A 211 -1.84 -13.14 16.17
N ALA A 212 -1.54 -12.37 15.12
CA ALA A 212 -0.36 -11.53 15.04
C ALA A 212 -0.35 -10.38 16.06
N ILE A 213 -1.51 -9.81 16.39
CA ILE A 213 -1.63 -8.77 17.42
C ILE A 213 -1.60 -9.41 18.81
N LEU A 214 -2.34 -10.51 19.03
CA LEU A 214 -2.33 -11.26 20.28
C LEU A 214 -0.91 -11.72 20.66
N ASP A 215 -0.16 -12.25 19.71
CA ASP A 215 1.23 -12.67 19.93
C ASP A 215 2.18 -11.51 20.24
N SER A 216 2.01 -10.34 19.60
CA SER A 216 2.78 -9.13 19.99
C SER A 216 2.54 -8.74 21.45
N VAL A 217 1.31 -8.90 21.95
CA VAL A 217 0.96 -8.54 23.34
C VAL A 217 1.41 -9.59 24.36
N ARG A 218 1.26 -10.88 24.04
CA ARG A 218 1.70 -11.99 24.91
C ARG A 218 3.22 -12.23 24.89
N ASN A 219 3.89 -11.97 23.76
CA ASN A 219 5.29 -12.30 23.49
C ASN A 219 6.05 -11.17 22.76
N PRO A 220 6.13 -9.94 23.31
CA PRO A 220 6.63 -8.77 22.58
C PRO A 220 8.06 -8.94 22.03
N SER A 221 8.97 -9.55 22.78
CA SER A 221 10.35 -9.83 22.33
C SER A 221 10.46 -10.89 21.22
N ARG A 222 9.39 -11.67 20.93
CA ARG A 222 9.42 -12.74 19.91
C ARG A 222 9.39 -12.20 18.48
N ARG A 223 8.84 -10.99 18.29
CA ARG A 223 8.61 -10.41 16.95
C ARG A 223 9.74 -9.55 16.41
N LEU A 224 10.73 -9.19 17.23
CA LEU A 224 12.02 -8.64 16.77
C LEU A 224 12.87 -9.68 15.99
N ALA A 225 12.28 -10.84 15.64
CA ALA A 225 12.94 -11.96 14.97
C ALA A 225 12.12 -12.63 13.83
N TRP A 226 10.93 -12.13 13.44
CA TRP A 226 10.19 -12.68 12.28
C TRP A 226 10.12 -11.73 11.08
N GLY A 227 11.04 -11.93 10.12
CA GLY A 227 11.25 -11.02 8.99
C GLY A 227 12.30 -11.58 8.04
N LEU A 228 11.89 -12.60 7.29
CA LEU A 228 12.72 -13.33 6.32
C LEU A 228 13.93 -14.03 6.95
N THR A 229 14.70 -14.73 6.11
CA THR A 229 15.89 -15.46 6.51
C THR A 229 17.01 -14.52 6.95
N GLU A 230 17.95 -15.01 7.78
CA GLU A 230 19.12 -14.27 8.29
C GLU A 230 19.87 -13.34 7.30
N PRO A 231 19.94 -13.61 5.97
CA PRO A 231 20.61 -12.71 5.00
C PRO A 231 19.85 -11.41 4.69
N THR A 232 18.54 -11.34 4.86
CA THR A 232 17.72 -10.17 4.48
C THR A 232 17.15 -9.48 5.71
N LYS A 233 18.02 -9.08 6.64
CA LYS A 233 17.70 -8.29 7.84
C LYS A 233 17.32 -6.85 7.48
N GLU A 234 16.20 -6.70 6.80
CA GLU A 234 15.42 -5.47 6.67
C GLU A 234 14.20 -5.54 7.61
N PHE A 235 14.44 -5.84 8.88
CA PHE A 235 13.67 -5.11 9.89
C PHE A 235 14.17 -3.68 9.83
N ALA A 236 13.26 -2.72 9.87
CA ALA A 236 13.67 -1.39 10.26
C ALA A 236 14.26 -1.49 11.68
N GLN A 237 15.39 -0.83 11.93
CA GLN A 237 16.02 -0.74 13.26
C GLN A 237 15.13 0.02 14.27
N GLU A 238 14.04 0.60 13.78
CA GLU A 238 12.86 1.04 14.52
C GLU A 238 12.50 0.07 15.66
N TYR A 239 12.55 0.59 16.89
CA TYR A 239 12.11 -0.08 18.12
C TYR A 239 13.01 -1.21 18.64
N GLU A 240 14.26 -1.35 18.16
CA GLU A 240 15.27 -2.14 18.89
C GLU A 240 15.65 -1.43 20.21
N THR A 241 15.62 -2.16 21.33
CA THR A 241 15.96 -1.61 22.65
C THR A 241 17.46 -1.37 22.76
N VAL A 242 17.86 -0.19 23.23
CA VAL A 242 19.26 0.17 23.44
C VAL A 242 19.47 0.82 24.82
N THR A 243 20.56 0.43 25.48
CA THR A 243 21.11 1.12 26.65
C THR A 243 22.44 1.77 26.25
N VAL A 244 22.55 3.07 26.50
CA VAL A 244 23.72 3.88 26.16
C VAL A 244 24.27 4.52 27.42
N VAL A 245 25.58 4.45 27.64
CA VAL A 245 26.26 5.21 28.69
C VAL A 245 27.19 6.21 28.03
N THR A 246 26.93 7.50 28.27
CA THR A 246 27.77 8.61 27.78
C THR A 246 29.16 8.61 28.46
N VAL A 247 30.15 9.30 27.87
CA VAL A 247 31.46 9.52 28.54
C VAL A 247 31.31 10.12 29.95
N ASN A 248 30.30 10.97 30.16
CA ASN A 248 29.99 11.61 31.45
C ASN A 248 29.28 10.69 32.45
N GLY A 249 29.01 9.43 32.11
CA GLY A 249 28.36 8.45 32.99
C GLY A 249 26.83 8.52 33.04
N LYS A 250 26.17 9.43 32.30
CA LYS A 250 24.70 9.39 32.14
C LYS A 250 24.34 8.13 31.34
N GLU A 251 23.55 7.26 31.94
CA GLU A 251 22.85 6.15 31.28
C GLU A 251 21.55 6.66 30.65
N ILE A 252 21.25 6.17 29.44
CA ILE A 252 20.02 6.44 28.69
C ILE A 252 19.54 5.11 28.14
N LYS A 253 18.33 4.69 28.52
CA LYS A 253 17.66 3.50 27.98
C LYS A 253 16.47 3.92 27.13
N GLY A 254 16.34 3.32 25.96
CA GLY A 254 15.35 3.73 24.97
C GLY A 254 15.27 2.80 23.77
N VAL A 255 14.58 3.26 22.73
CA VAL A 255 14.48 2.60 21.43
C VAL A 255 15.30 3.32 20.37
N ILE A 256 15.89 2.57 19.44
CA ILE A 256 16.51 3.13 18.24
C ILE A 256 15.42 3.62 17.28
N LEU A 257 15.59 4.84 16.78
CA LEU A 257 14.79 5.43 15.70
C LEU A 257 15.52 5.36 14.35
N ASN A 258 16.82 5.62 14.37
CA ASN A 258 17.71 5.55 13.20
C ASN A 258 19.15 5.32 13.68
N GLU A 259 19.98 4.68 12.86
CA GLU A 259 21.36 4.37 13.20
C GLU A 259 22.22 4.30 11.93
N ASP A 260 23.35 5.02 11.94
CA ASP A 260 24.38 4.93 10.91
C ASP A 260 25.71 4.44 11.51
N HIS A 261 26.81 4.47 10.76
CA HIS A 261 28.11 4.02 11.24
C HIS A 261 28.71 4.86 12.38
N PHE A 262 28.34 6.14 12.45
CA PHE A 262 28.90 7.15 13.36
C PHE A 262 27.90 7.60 14.42
N SER A 263 26.61 7.67 14.08
CA SER A 263 25.56 8.19 14.95
C SER A 263 24.46 7.18 15.27
N VAL A 264 23.75 7.43 16.37
CA VAL A 264 22.46 6.82 16.68
C VAL A 264 21.46 7.89 17.08
N GLN A 265 20.26 7.79 16.54
CA GLN A 265 19.08 8.53 17.00
C GLN A 265 18.22 7.57 17.82
N MET A 266 17.95 7.92 19.07
CA MET A 266 17.17 7.10 19.98
C MET A 266 16.16 7.93 20.77
N MET A 267 15.12 7.29 21.30
CA MET A 267 14.11 7.91 22.15
C MET A 267 14.06 7.22 23.52
N ASP A 268 14.12 7.99 24.61
CA ASP A 268 13.93 7.47 25.97
C ASP A 268 12.45 7.39 26.39
N THR A 269 12.19 6.79 27.55
CA THR A 269 10.84 6.62 28.11
C THR A 269 10.12 7.92 28.47
N ASN A 270 10.80 9.07 28.42
CA ASN A 270 10.21 10.40 28.60
C ASN A 270 9.98 11.09 27.24
N GLU A 271 9.96 10.30 26.16
CA GLU A 271 9.84 10.71 24.77
C GLU A 271 10.93 11.68 24.29
N GLN A 272 12.07 11.77 25.00
CA GLN A 272 13.17 12.63 24.61
C GLN A 272 14.00 11.96 23.51
N ILE A 273 14.18 12.67 22.40
CA ILE A 273 15.00 12.22 21.28
C ILE A 273 16.45 12.69 21.50
N TYR A 274 17.39 11.76 21.39
CA TYR A 274 18.82 12.01 21.44
C TYR A 274 19.46 11.63 20.11
N LEU A 275 20.28 12.53 19.57
CA LEU A 275 21.29 12.21 18.56
C LEU A 275 22.63 12.07 19.27
N LEU A 276 23.23 10.88 19.22
CA LEU A 276 24.46 10.53 19.93
C LEU A 276 25.51 10.02 18.93
N GLU A 277 26.69 10.62 18.96
CA GLU A 277 27.86 10.11 18.23
C GLU A 277 28.48 8.94 19.01
N LYS A 278 28.73 7.83 18.33
CA LYS A 278 29.12 6.55 18.94
C LYS A 278 30.51 6.56 19.57
N ASP A 279 31.41 7.42 19.10
CA ASP A 279 32.75 7.64 19.66
C ASP A 279 32.72 8.38 21.00
N LYS A 280 31.65 9.16 21.26
CA LYS A 280 31.40 9.88 22.52
C LYS A 280 30.63 9.04 23.56
N LEU A 281 30.49 7.74 23.31
CA LEU A 281 29.84 6.77 24.21
C LEU A 281 30.88 5.91 24.93
N ARG A 282 30.67 5.70 26.23
CA ARG A 282 31.41 4.74 27.04
C ARG A 282 30.93 3.31 26.76
N SER A 283 29.62 3.14 26.52
CA SER A 283 29.04 1.88 26.06
C SER A 283 27.78 2.12 25.23
N PHE A 284 27.56 1.21 24.29
CA PHE A 284 26.38 1.14 23.43
C PHE A 284 25.96 -0.33 23.36
N GLN A 285 24.85 -0.68 24.02
CA GLN A 285 24.39 -2.07 24.17
C GLN A 285 22.97 -2.22 23.64
N LYS A 286 22.83 -3.02 22.59
CA LYS A 286 21.53 -3.42 22.01
C LYS A 286 20.98 -4.64 22.75
N SER A 287 19.65 -4.71 22.89
CA SER A 287 18.94 -5.88 23.43
C SER A 287 17.81 -6.32 22.50
N ARG A 288 17.65 -7.65 22.39
CA ARG A 288 16.50 -8.27 21.71
C ARG A 288 15.25 -8.37 22.61
N GLU A 289 15.34 -7.88 23.85
CA GLU A 289 14.18 -7.73 24.72
C GLU A 289 13.44 -6.44 24.35
N SER A 290 12.13 -6.52 24.11
CA SER A 290 11.32 -5.34 23.80
C SER A 290 11.12 -4.44 25.04
N MET A 291 11.04 -3.13 24.84
CA MET A 291 10.57 -2.19 25.88
C MET A 291 9.05 -2.29 26.12
N MET A 292 8.30 -2.93 25.22
CA MET A 292 6.88 -3.20 25.43
C MET A 292 6.70 -4.22 26.56
N PRO A 293 5.93 -3.90 27.63
CA PRO A 293 5.69 -4.84 28.72
C PRO A 293 5.05 -6.14 28.22
N LYS A 294 5.40 -7.26 28.87
CA LYS A 294 4.71 -8.53 28.65
C LYS A 294 3.39 -8.51 29.40
N TYR A 295 2.28 -8.48 28.67
CA TYR A 295 0.95 -8.66 29.24
C TYR A 295 0.61 -10.15 29.20
N ASP A 296 0.82 -10.86 30.31
CA ASP A 296 0.30 -12.22 30.45
C ASP A 296 -1.18 -12.23 30.88
N ALA A 297 -1.76 -13.41 31.05
CA ALA A 297 -3.17 -13.56 31.41
C ALA A 297 -3.51 -13.10 32.84
N ALA A 298 -2.51 -12.86 33.71
CA ALA A 298 -2.71 -12.31 35.05
C ALA A 298 -2.71 -10.77 35.05
N VAL A 299 -1.92 -10.14 34.17
CA VAL A 299 -1.93 -8.68 33.96
C VAL A 299 -3.12 -8.23 33.11
N LEU A 300 -3.43 -8.97 32.04
CA LEU A 300 -4.54 -8.68 31.13
C LEU A 300 -5.15 -10.01 30.67
N ASN A 301 -6.32 -10.38 31.17
CA ASN A 301 -6.94 -11.65 30.81
C ASN A 301 -7.33 -11.72 29.31
N ASP A 302 -7.63 -12.92 28.81
CA ASP A 302 -7.88 -13.13 27.37
C ASP A 302 -9.14 -12.42 26.84
N LYS A 303 -10.15 -12.19 27.69
CA LYS A 303 -11.34 -11.41 27.29
C LYS A 303 -10.95 -9.95 27.07
N ASP A 304 -10.27 -9.35 28.03
CA ASP A 304 -9.92 -7.93 27.99
C ASP A 304 -8.87 -7.63 26.91
N LEU A 305 -7.96 -8.58 26.64
CA LEU A 305 -7.12 -8.54 25.44
C LEU A 305 -7.94 -8.66 24.14
N GLY A 306 -8.95 -9.53 24.10
CA GLY A 306 -9.89 -9.64 22.97
C GLY A 306 -10.65 -8.33 22.70
N ASP A 307 -11.05 -7.62 23.75
CA ASP A 307 -11.67 -6.31 23.69
C ASP A 307 -10.70 -5.25 23.11
N VAL A 308 -9.45 -5.18 23.61
CA VAL A 308 -8.41 -4.30 23.04
C VAL A 308 -8.15 -4.59 21.56
N VAL A 309 -8.09 -5.87 21.16
CA VAL A 309 -7.95 -6.26 19.75
C VAL A 309 -9.17 -5.84 18.92
N ALA A 310 -10.39 -5.96 19.46
CA ALA A 310 -11.60 -5.46 18.80
C ALA A 310 -11.57 -3.94 18.61
N TYR A 311 -11.03 -3.18 19.56
CA TYR A 311 -10.80 -1.74 19.42
C TYR A 311 -9.80 -1.43 18.29
N LEU A 312 -8.64 -2.10 18.26
CA LEU A 312 -7.63 -1.92 17.20
C LEU A 312 -8.16 -2.25 15.79
N ILE A 313 -9.04 -3.26 15.67
CA ILE A 313 -9.71 -3.61 14.41
C ILE A 313 -10.74 -2.54 14.00
N ASN A 314 -11.54 -2.03 14.95
CA ASN A 314 -12.52 -0.98 14.70
C ASN A 314 -11.88 0.34 14.25
N VAL A 315 -10.69 0.69 14.77
CA VAL A 315 -9.95 1.86 14.30
C VAL A 315 -9.30 1.61 12.94
N GLY A 316 -8.64 0.46 12.74
CA GLY A 316 -7.95 0.14 11.48
C GLY A 316 -8.85 -0.16 10.28
N GLY A 317 -10.16 -0.31 10.50
CA GLY A 317 -11.16 -0.40 9.43
C GLY A 317 -11.61 0.95 8.85
N LYS A 318 -11.08 2.08 9.35
CA LYS A 318 -11.39 3.45 8.89
C LYS A 318 -10.24 3.99 8.05
#